data_AF-A0A811MQH0-F1
#
_entry.id   AF-A0A811MQH0-F1
#
_cell.length_a   1.000
_cell.length_b   1.000
_cell.length_c   1.000
_cell.angle_alpha   90.00
_cell.angle_beta   90.00
_cell.angle_gamma   90.00
#
_symmetry.space_group_name_H-M   'P 1'
#
loop_
_entity.id
_entity.type
_entity.pdbx_description
1 polymer ?
#
loop_
_entity_poly.entity_id
_entity_poly.type
_entity_poly.pdbx_seq_one_letter_code
_entity_poly.pdbx_strand_id
1 'polypeptide(L)'
;MDSAADGDSEHCDCERKQATGGRVKCEGVVFTVTGGNEVALVTRGGATRALGSESYLDASTGTRHHFVDVQGKTEAMLFLVSVREDQRRIVAVRRFC
;
A
#
# COMPACT_ATOMS: atom_id res chain seq x y z
N MET A 1 5.63 -20.93 34.54
CA MET A 1 6.29 -19.65 34.24
C MET A 1 5.88 -19.29 32.84
N ASP A 2 4.86 -18.45 32.78
CA ASP A 2 4.31 -17.76 31.62
C ASP A 2 5.38 -17.11 30.75
N SER A 3 5.15 -17.14 29.44
CA SER A 3 5.26 -15.95 28.58
C SER A 3 4.44 -16.20 27.32
N ALA A 4 3.29 -15.53 27.27
CA ALA A 4 2.50 -15.31 26.08
C ALA A 4 3.15 -14.26 25.17
N ALA A 5 2.65 -14.21 23.94
CA ALA A 5 2.84 -13.22 22.88
C ALA A 5 3.78 -13.66 21.77
N ASP A 6 3.20 -14.09 20.66
CA ASP A 6 3.47 -13.47 19.36
C ASP A 6 2.17 -13.55 18.58
N GLY A 7 1.44 -12.44 18.56
CA GLY A 7 0.20 -12.31 17.81
C GLY A 7 0.48 -12.55 16.33
N ASP A 8 -0.32 -13.42 15.73
CA ASP A 8 -0.57 -13.43 14.28
C ASP A 8 -0.78 -11.98 13.86
N SER A 9 0.24 -11.37 13.30
CA SER A 9 0.11 -10.07 12.68
C SER A 9 -0.75 -10.32 11.45
N GLU A 10 -2.04 -10.01 11.53
CA GLU A 10 -3.03 -10.14 10.45
C GLU A 10 -2.68 -9.16 9.32
N HIS A 11 -1.56 -9.41 8.64
CA HIS A 11 -1.12 -8.66 7.48
C HIS A 11 -1.17 -9.60 6.28
N CYS A 12 -2.11 -9.34 5.38
CA CYS A 12 -2.13 -9.99 4.09
C CYS A 12 -1.11 -9.30 3.18
N ASP A 13 0.03 -9.95 2.95
CA ASP A 13 1.00 -9.51 1.95
C ASP A 13 0.38 -9.67 0.55
N CYS A 14 0.26 -8.57 -0.18
CA CYS A 14 -0.19 -8.60 -1.56
C CYS A 14 0.99 -9.05 -2.43
N GLU A 15 1.06 -10.34 -2.79
CA GLU A 15 2.13 -10.83 -3.67
C GLU A 15 2.16 -10.06 -5.00
N ARG A 16 3.36 -9.58 -5.34
CA ARG A 16 3.66 -8.79 -6.53
C ARG A 16 3.33 -9.59 -7.80
N LYS A 17 2.13 -9.44 -8.36
CA LYS A 17 1.88 -9.74 -9.77
C LYS A 17 2.43 -8.58 -10.59
N GLN A 18 3.62 -8.79 -11.16
CA GLN A 18 4.38 -7.79 -11.92
C GLN A 18 3.47 -6.98 -12.85
N ALA A 19 3.51 -5.66 -12.74
CA ALA A 19 2.98 -4.78 -13.77
C ALA A 19 4.12 -4.06 -14.48
N THR A 20 4.08 -4.12 -15.80
CA THR A 20 4.76 -3.20 -16.70
C THR A 20 4.23 -1.79 -16.42
N GLY A 21 5.07 -0.87 -15.94
CA GLY A 21 4.71 0.56 -15.81
C GLY A 21 4.16 1.03 -14.45
N GLY A 22 4.76 0.64 -13.32
CA GLY A 22 4.57 1.35 -12.04
C GLY A 22 3.22 1.17 -11.34
N ARG A 23 2.40 0.21 -11.79
CA ARG A 23 1.06 -0.09 -11.24
C ARG A 23 1.10 -1.36 -10.39
N VAL A 24 0.35 -1.45 -9.30
CA VAL A 24 0.22 -2.68 -8.50
C VAL A 24 -1.23 -2.89 -8.12
N LYS A 25 -1.75 -4.11 -8.25
CA LYS A 25 -3.12 -4.43 -7.85
C LYS A 25 -3.11 -5.25 -6.57
N CYS A 26 -3.84 -4.81 -5.54
CA CYS A 26 -4.16 -5.60 -4.37
C CYS A 26 -5.66 -5.53 -4.09
N GLU A 27 -6.31 -6.68 -3.92
CA GLU A 27 -7.73 -6.79 -3.52
C GLU A 27 -8.71 -5.90 -4.31
N GLY A 28 -8.47 -5.77 -5.62
CA GLY A 28 -9.32 -4.96 -6.49
C GLY A 28 -8.96 -3.46 -6.53
N VAL A 29 -8.04 -3.02 -5.68
CA VAL A 29 -7.43 -1.69 -5.67
C VAL A 29 -6.17 -1.68 -6.53
N VAL A 30 -6.03 -0.67 -7.40
CA VAL A 30 -4.83 -0.46 -8.21
C VAL A 30 -4.10 0.78 -7.73
N PHE A 31 -2.86 0.61 -7.31
CA PHE A 31 -1.93 1.67 -6.90
C PHE A 31 -1.06 2.06 -8.08
N THR A 32 -0.75 3.34 -8.23
CA THR A 32 0.15 3.87 -9.26
C THR A 32 1.04 4.96 -8.66
N VAL A 33 2.33 4.97 -8.98
CA VAL A 33 3.23 6.06 -8.56
C VAL A 33 3.05 7.26 -9.48
N THR A 34 2.86 8.46 -8.93
CA THR A 34 2.80 9.72 -9.68
C THR A 34 4.20 10.33 -9.84
N GLY A 35 4.30 11.42 -10.61
CA GLY A 35 5.58 12.09 -10.85
C GLY A 35 6.30 12.59 -9.59
N GLY A 36 5.58 12.79 -8.48
CA GLY A 36 6.11 13.26 -7.19
C GLY A 36 6.47 12.15 -6.19
N ASN A 37 6.55 10.88 -6.62
CA ASN A 37 6.62 9.71 -5.73
C ASN A 37 5.40 9.53 -4.83
N GLU A 38 4.31 10.24 -5.11
CA GLU A 38 3.04 10.05 -4.42
C GLU A 38 2.31 8.85 -5.00
N VAL A 39 1.39 8.28 -4.23
CA VAL A 39 0.60 7.13 -4.66
C VAL A 39 -0.79 7.61 -5.07
N ALA A 40 -1.14 7.38 -6.32
CA ALA A 40 -2.50 7.52 -6.83
C ALA A 40 -3.24 6.18 -6.76
N LEU A 41 -4.54 6.24 -6.47
CA LEU A 41 -5.42 5.09 -6.33
C LEU A 41 -6.40 5.03 -7.52
N VAL A 42 -6.53 3.85 -8.13
CA VAL A 42 -7.51 3.56 -9.18
C VAL A 42 -8.29 2.31 -8.78
N THR A 43 -9.61 2.41 -8.63
CA THR A 43 -10.44 1.23 -8.35
C THR A 43 -11.31 0.83 -9.52
N ARG A 44 -11.48 -0.48 -9.69
CA ARG A 44 -12.34 -1.05 -10.71
C ARG A 44 -13.71 -1.32 -10.07
N GLY A 45 -14.67 -0.42 -10.24
CA GLY A 45 -16.08 -0.68 -9.86
C GLY A 45 -16.85 0.44 -9.16
N GLY A 46 -16.28 1.64 -9.06
CA GLY A 46 -16.98 2.83 -8.58
C GLY A 46 -17.13 2.90 -7.06
N ALA A 47 -16.58 3.98 -6.50
CA ALA A 47 -16.59 4.40 -5.10
C ALA A 47 -15.63 3.64 -4.17
N THR A 48 -14.36 4.01 -4.26
CA THR A 48 -13.45 4.08 -3.11
C THR A 48 -12.79 5.44 -3.15
N ARG A 49 -12.81 6.18 -2.05
CA ARG A 49 -12.08 7.45 -1.92
C ARG A 49 -10.83 7.17 -1.08
N ALA A 50 -9.67 7.61 -1.56
CA ALA A 50 -8.50 7.68 -0.69
C ALA A 50 -8.77 8.79 0.33
N LEU A 51 -8.79 8.46 1.62
CA LEU A 51 -9.18 9.42 2.67
C LEU A 51 -8.03 10.33 3.12
N GLY A 52 -6.81 10.02 2.67
CA GLY A 52 -5.59 10.76 2.97
C GLY A 52 -4.41 9.82 2.74
N SER A 53 -3.23 10.38 2.47
CA SER A 53 -2.00 9.60 2.49
C SER A 53 -1.00 10.26 3.43
N GLU A 54 -0.77 9.63 4.58
CA GLU A 54 0.40 9.93 5.39
C GLU A 54 1.60 9.21 4.77
N SER A 55 2.77 9.85 4.81
CA SER A 55 3.99 9.20 4.29
C SER A 55 5.21 9.51 5.13
N TYR A 56 6.12 8.55 5.20
CA TYR A 56 7.44 8.72 5.79
C TYR A 56 8.51 8.16 4.86
N LEU A 57 9.71 8.76 4.90
CA LEU A 57 10.86 8.33 4.14
C LEU A 57 11.78 7.48 5.03
N ASP A 58 12.01 6.23 4.63
CA ASP A 58 13.15 5.47 5.10
C ASP A 58 14.40 5.87 4.29
N ALA A 59 15.17 6.80 4.85
CA ALA A 59 16.39 7.32 4.24
C ALA A 59 17.48 6.25 4.07
N SER A 60 17.45 5.17 4.84
CA SER A 60 18.46 4.09 4.75
C SER A 60 18.30 3.27 3.47
N THR A 61 17.06 3.13 2.98
CA THR A 61 16.74 2.36 1.77
C THR A 61 16.31 3.21 0.59
N GLY A 62 16.08 4.51 0.78
CA GLY A 62 15.51 5.41 -0.23
C GLY A 62 14.05 5.05 -0.56
N THR A 63 13.34 4.49 0.42
CA THR A 63 11.96 4.02 0.25
C THR A 63 11.00 4.94 1.00
N ARG A 64 10.05 5.53 0.29
CA ARG A 64 8.93 6.22 0.90
C ARG A 64 7.79 5.26 1.12
N HIS A 65 7.26 5.25 2.33
CA HIS A 65 6.12 4.44 2.72
C HIS A 65 4.90 5.33 2.83
N HIS A 66 3.80 4.93 2.19
CA HIS A 66 2.54 5.64 2.18
C HIS A 66 1.48 4.78 2.86
N PHE A 67 0.85 5.32 3.91
CA PHE A 67 -0.37 4.78 4.47
C PHE A 67 -1.55 5.29 3.65
N VAL A 68 -2.40 4.39 3.19
CA VAL A 68 -3.52 4.72 2.30
C VAL A 68 -4.79 4.10 2.83
N ASP A 69 -5.65 4.96 3.38
CA ASP A 69 -7.00 4.59 3.78
C ASP A 69 -7.92 4.51 2.56
N VAL A 70 -8.46 3.32 2.33
CA VAL A 70 -9.36 3.00 1.23
C VAL A 70 -10.71 2.60 1.80
N GLN A 71 -11.71 3.48 1.65
CA GLN A 71 -13.07 3.12 2.03
C GLN A 71 -13.75 2.34 0.90
N GLY A 72 -13.88 1.03 1.08
CA GLY A 72 -14.69 0.13 0.26
C GLY A 72 -16.19 0.29 0.50
N LYS A 73 -17.00 -0.46 -0.25
CA LYS A 73 -18.47 -0.43 -0.10
C LYS A 73 -18.94 -1.02 1.23
N THR A 74 -18.21 -2.00 1.75
CA THR A 74 -18.58 -2.80 2.93
C THR A 74 -17.54 -2.74 4.04
N GLU A 75 -16.33 -2.29 3.74
CA GLU A 75 -15.20 -2.29 4.67
C GLU A 75 -14.29 -1.08 4.41
N ALA A 76 -13.67 -0.56 5.46
CA ALA A 76 -12.52 0.33 5.34
C ALA A 76 -11.25 -0.53 5.35
N MET A 77 -10.32 -0.25 4.45
CA MET A 77 -9.07 -0.97 4.31
C MET A 77 -7.92 0.02 4.47
N LEU A 78 -6.88 -0.36 5.19
CA LEU A 78 -5.65 0.41 5.28
C LEU A 78 -4.54 -0.34 4.53
N PHE A 79 -3.82 0.38 3.65
CA PHE A 79 -2.69 -0.16 2.91
C PHE A 79 -1.39 0.56 3.24
N LEU A 80 -0.29 -0.19 3.37
CA LEU A 80 1.07 0.34 3.32
C LEU A 80 1.66 0.13 1.92
N VAL A 81 1.85 1.21 1.18
CA VAL A 81 2.47 1.19 -0.15
C VAL A 81 3.89 1.72 -0.07
N SER A 82 4.86 0.91 -0.45
CA SER A 82 6.28 1.26 -0.38
C SER A 82 6.81 1.59 -1.77
N VAL A 83 7.34 2.81 -1.94
CA VAL A 83 7.83 3.36 -3.21
C VAL A 83 9.32 3.64 -3.10
N ARG A 84 10.10 3.07 -4.01
CA ARG A 84 11.51 3.43 -4.20
C ARG A 84 11.59 4.73 -5.00
N GLU A 85 12.09 5.80 -4.38
CA GLU A 85 12.07 7.16 -4.96
C GLU A 85 13.00 7.30 -6.18
N ASP A 86 14.15 6.63 -6.15
CA ASP A 86 15.15 6.62 -7.23
C ASP A 86 14.60 5.98 -8.53
N GLN A 87 13.76 4.96 -8.36
CA GLN A 87 13.18 4.18 -9.45
C GLN A 87 11.74 4.59 -9.77
N ARG A 88 11.13 5.45 -8.95
CA ARG A 88 9.70 5.81 -8.98
C ARG A 88 8.81 4.58 -9.07
N ARG A 89 9.10 3.58 -8.23
CA ARG A 89 8.55 2.22 -8.38
C ARG A 89 7.99 1.71 -7.07
N ILE A 90 6.75 1.18 -7.11
CA ILE A 90 6.19 0.43 -5.99
C ILE A 90 6.99 -0.86 -5.82
N VAL A 91 7.56 -1.05 -4.63
CA VAL A 91 8.33 -2.24 -4.27
C VAL A 91 7.57 -3.18 -3.35
N ALA A 92 6.60 -2.68 -2.58
CA ALA A 92 5.74 -3.49 -1.74
C ALA A 92 4.35 -2.84 -1.56
N VAL A 93 3.32 -3.66 -1.40
CA VAL A 93 1.99 -3.26 -0.96
C VAL A 93 1.55 -4.27 0.10
N ARG A 94 1.13 -3.78 1.26
CA ARG A 94 0.61 -4.60 2.36
C ARG A 94 -0.76 -4.08 2.78
N ARG A 95 -1.70 -4.98 3.04
CA ARG A 95 -2.97 -4.63 3.69
C ARG A 95 -2.86 -4.89 5.19
N PHE A 96 -3.39 -3.98 5.99
CA PHE A 96 -3.69 -4.22 7.39
C PHE A 96 -5.11 -4.77 7.49
N CYS A 97 -5.27 -5.96 8.09
CA CYS A 97 -6.55 -6.61 8.33
C CYS A 97 -7.13 -6.19 9.69
#